data_AF-A0A414HER0-F1
#
_entry.id   AF-A0A414HER0-F1
#
_cell.length_a   1.000
_cell.length_b   1.000
_cell.length_c   1.000
_cell.angle_alpha   90.00
_cell.angle_beta   90.00
_cell.angle_gamma   90.00
#
_symmetry.space_group_name_H-M   'P 1'
#
loop_
_entity.id
_entity.type
_entity.pdbx_description
1 polymer ?
#
loop_
_entity_poly.entity_id
_entity_poly.type
_entity_poly.pdbx_seq_one_letter_code
_entity_poly.pdbx_strand_id
1 'polypeptide(L)'
;MYRIVLAALLLYLLWLFLFLSYERRKRKNRAKEKKTCQAVSEAETIGKSRFKLSHSTPQVRSYPKGEAEAKKASTFALENGQEPSQEPDDLPDIDEIPLTYESSDSPPFEEEDEELPIQGESEYAMGIDFERVLEALSVIHRHAHTEAERQRTGDTLSELEGTRLMETLRSDEKRSATIDEIIRARFEELYSGEKA
;
A
#
# COMPACT_ATOMS: atom_id res chain seq x y z
N MET A 1 34.91 25.80 50.32
CA MET A 1 33.79 24.86 50.16
C MET A 1 33.29 24.82 48.71
N TYR A 2 32.93 25.97 48.09
CA TYR A 2 32.46 26.02 46.69
C TYR A 2 33.44 25.44 45.65
N ARG A 3 34.76 25.59 45.82
CA ARG A 3 35.76 25.02 44.89
C ARG A 3 35.73 23.49 44.83
N ILE A 4 35.48 22.85 45.97
CA ILE A 4 35.38 21.38 46.07
C ILE A 4 34.08 20.91 45.43
N VAL A 5 32.97 21.63 45.68
CA VAL A 5 31.67 21.37 45.05
C VAL A 5 31.76 21.54 43.51
N LEU A 6 32.44 22.59 43.04
CA LEU A 6 32.66 22.82 41.62
C LEU A 6 33.50 21.71 40.99
N ALA A 7 34.57 21.28 41.66
CA ALA A 7 35.40 20.17 41.21
C ALA A 7 34.62 18.85 41.14
N ALA A 8 33.79 18.57 42.16
CA ALA A 8 32.92 17.39 42.19
C ALA A 8 31.87 17.43 41.07
N LEU A 9 31.29 18.59 40.79
CA LEU A 9 30.32 18.78 39.71
C LEU A 9 30.97 18.58 38.34
N LEU A 10 32.16 19.13 38.10
CA LEU A 10 32.90 18.92 36.86
C LEU A 10 33.27 17.44 36.66
N LEU A 11 33.67 16.75 37.72
CA LEU A 11 33.99 15.32 37.68
C LEU A 11 32.73 14.49 37.37
N TYR A 12 31.59 14.85 37.97
CA TYR A 12 30.30 14.20 37.70
C TYR A 12 29.85 14.40 36.25
N LEU A 13 29.95 15.62 35.71
CA LEU A 13 29.62 15.90 34.31
C LEU A 13 30.54 15.14 33.35
N LEU A 14 31.85 15.05 33.65
CA LEU A 14 32.80 14.28 32.87
C LEU A 14 32.46 12.78 32.88
N TRP A 15 32.11 12.25 34.05
CA TRP A 15 31.66 10.86 34.19
C TRP A 15 30.39 10.59 33.38
N LEU A 16 29.42 11.51 33.41
CA LEU A 16 28.17 11.42 32.67
C LEU A 16 28.40 11.48 31.14
N PHE A 17 29.35 12.32 30.70
CA PHE A 17 29.77 12.38 29.30
C PHE A 17 30.44 11.10 28.83
N LEU A 18 31.33 10.51 29.65
CA LEU A 18 31.95 9.21 29.38
C LEU A 18 30.90 8.09 29.33
N PHE A 19 29.95 8.08 30.26
CA PHE A 19 28.86 7.12 30.31
C PHE A 19 27.97 7.21 29.06
N LEU A 20 27.56 8.41 28.68
CA LEU A 20 26.73 8.63 27.48
C LEU A 20 27.51 8.28 26.20
N SER A 21 28.80 8.57 26.16
CA SER A 21 29.68 8.19 25.04
C SER A 21 29.87 6.68 24.95
N TYR A 22 29.99 5.99 26.09
CA TYR A 22 30.05 4.53 26.18
C TYR A 22 28.75 3.89 25.70
N GLU A 23 27.58 4.38 26.14
CA GLU A 23 26.29 3.94 25.63
C GLU A 23 26.14 4.18 24.13
N ARG A 24 26.46 5.39 23.64
CA ARG A 24 26.43 5.71 22.22
C ARG A 24 27.35 4.80 21.42
N ARG A 25 28.54 4.49 21.93
CA ARG A 25 29.48 3.54 21.30
C ARG A 25 28.93 2.13 21.31
N LYS A 26 28.30 1.67 22.40
CA LYS A 26 27.61 0.37 22.47
C LYS A 26 26.47 0.26 21.46
N ARG A 27 25.66 1.32 21.30
CA ARG A 27 24.59 1.37 20.28
C ARG A 27 25.18 1.32 18.86
N LYS A 28 26.27 2.05 18.60
CA LYS A 28 26.99 2.02 17.32
C LYS A 28 27.62 0.64 17.03
N ASN A 29 28.16 -0.04 18.04
CA ASN A 29 28.75 -1.36 17.89
C ASN A 29 27.67 -2.43 17.65
N ARG A 30 26.54 -2.37 18.37
CA ARG A 30 25.36 -3.23 18.09
C ARG A 30 24.79 -3.01 16.69
N ALA A 31 24.79 -1.78 16.19
CA ALA A 31 24.38 -1.48 14.82
C ALA A 31 25.40 -1.98 13.76
N LYS A 32 26.66 -2.21 14.15
CA LYS A 32 27.69 -2.81 13.30
C LYS A 32 27.68 -4.35 13.36
N GLU A 33 27.48 -4.95 14.53
CA GLU A 33 27.30 -6.41 14.68
C GLU A 33 26.03 -6.93 13.99
N LYS A 34 24.94 -6.15 13.96
CA LYS A 34 23.73 -6.51 13.20
C LYS A 34 23.92 -6.51 11.67
N LYS A 35 25.07 -6.05 11.15
CA LYS A 35 25.39 -6.06 9.71
C LYS A 35 26.19 -7.28 9.26
N THR A 36 26.65 -8.13 10.17
CA THR A 36 27.15 -9.45 9.78
C THR A 36 25.97 -10.40 9.77
N CYS A 37 25.29 -10.47 8.62
CA CYS A 37 24.27 -11.47 8.36
C CYS A 37 24.83 -12.84 8.74
N GLN A 38 24.13 -13.43 9.70
CA GLN A 38 24.19 -14.77 10.21
C GLN A 38 24.34 -15.78 9.07
N ALA A 39 25.53 -16.36 8.91
CA ALA A 39 25.70 -17.59 8.15
C ALA A 39 25.15 -18.73 9.00
N VAL A 40 23.85 -19.03 8.87
CA VAL A 40 23.26 -20.23 9.47
C VAL A 40 23.39 -21.37 8.47
N SER A 41 24.20 -22.35 8.84
CA SER A 41 24.38 -23.63 8.18
C SER A 41 23.04 -24.35 8.01
N GLU A 42 22.78 -24.78 6.77
CA GLU A 42 21.62 -25.56 6.39
C GLU A 42 21.84 -27.03 6.77
N ALA A 43 21.25 -27.49 7.88
CA ALA A 43 21.00 -28.91 8.07
C ALA A 43 19.65 -29.09 8.76
N GLU A 44 18.77 -29.80 8.06
CA GLU A 44 17.61 -30.51 8.59
C GLU A 44 16.47 -29.68 9.21
N THR A 45 15.71 -29.04 8.33
CA THR A 45 14.27 -28.81 8.59
C THR A 45 13.53 -29.33 7.38
N ILE A 46 12.86 -30.47 7.55
CA ILE A 46 11.94 -31.06 6.58
C ILE A 46 10.64 -30.25 6.63
N GLY A 47 10.19 -29.75 5.48
CA GLY A 47 9.03 -28.83 5.39
C GLY A 47 9.35 -27.36 5.08
N LYS A 48 10.42 -27.06 4.34
CA LYS A 48 10.73 -25.68 3.90
C LYS A 48 9.86 -25.27 2.71
N SER A 49 9.03 -24.25 2.91
CA SER A 49 8.36 -23.49 1.83
C SER A 49 9.40 -22.89 0.87
N ARG A 50 9.16 -23.01 -0.44
CA ARG A 50 10.03 -22.49 -1.52
C ARG A 50 9.69 -21.06 -1.95
N PHE A 51 8.93 -20.31 -1.15
CA PHE A 51 8.56 -18.95 -1.52
C PHE A 51 9.76 -17.99 -1.37
N LYS A 52 10.38 -17.63 -2.49
CA LYS A 52 11.36 -16.54 -2.55
C LYS A 52 10.64 -15.25 -2.91
N LEU A 53 10.50 -14.35 -1.94
CA LEU A 53 10.14 -12.96 -2.23
C LEU A 53 11.36 -12.28 -2.89
N SER A 54 11.47 -12.42 -4.21
CA SER A 54 12.44 -11.66 -4.98
C SER A 54 11.94 -10.22 -5.04
N HIS A 55 12.60 -9.29 -4.35
CA HIS A 55 12.43 -7.87 -4.60
C HIS A 55 12.79 -7.62 -6.07
N SER A 56 11.79 -7.46 -6.94
CA SER A 56 12.02 -6.94 -8.29
C SER A 56 12.47 -5.49 -8.12
N THR A 57 13.72 -5.22 -8.45
CA THR A 57 14.15 -3.86 -8.71
C THR A 57 13.38 -3.37 -9.94
N PRO A 58 12.69 -2.22 -9.88
CA PRO A 58 11.96 -1.71 -11.04
C PRO A 58 12.99 -1.42 -12.13
N GLN A 59 12.89 -2.11 -13.26
CA GLN A 59 13.68 -1.77 -14.44
C GLN A 59 13.20 -0.43 -14.95
N VAL A 60 14.01 0.61 -14.71
CA VAL A 60 13.89 1.89 -15.38
C VAL A 60 14.17 1.64 -16.87
N ARG A 61 13.15 1.83 -17.71
CA ARG A 61 13.24 1.71 -19.16
C ARG A 61 14.11 2.85 -19.69
N SER A 62 15.37 2.56 -20.02
CA SER A 62 16.16 3.47 -20.85
C SER A 62 15.72 3.33 -22.31
N TYR A 63 15.42 4.46 -22.95
CA TYR A 63 15.10 4.49 -24.38
C TYR A 63 16.40 4.34 -25.19
N PRO A 64 16.48 3.39 -26.13
CA PRO A 64 17.61 3.33 -27.05
C PRO A 64 17.51 4.48 -28.07
N LYS A 65 18.63 5.17 -28.19
CA LYS A 65 18.90 6.28 -29.10
C LYS A 65 19.04 5.74 -30.54
N GLY A 66 18.12 6.17 -31.41
CA GLY A 66 18.28 6.50 -32.84
C GLY A 66 18.88 5.48 -33.84
N GLU A 67 18.14 5.29 -34.94
CA GLU A 67 18.52 4.75 -36.28
C GLU A 67 18.80 3.23 -36.37
N ALA A 68 18.37 2.49 -37.40
CA ALA A 68 17.97 2.86 -38.75
C ALA A 68 16.75 2.06 -39.24
N GLU A 69 16.06 2.66 -40.20
CA GLU A 69 14.87 2.21 -40.89
C GLU A 69 15.03 0.81 -41.52
N ALA A 70 14.28 -0.16 -41.02
CA ALA A 70 14.03 -1.41 -41.72
C ALA A 70 12.51 -1.56 -41.92
N LYS A 71 12.16 -1.64 -43.20
CA LYS A 71 10.83 -1.63 -43.80
C LYS A 71 9.88 -2.59 -43.07
N LYS A 72 8.78 -2.07 -42.53
CA LYS A 72 7.69 -2.86 -41.97
C LYS A 72 6.97 -3.58 -43.12
N ALA A 73 7.08 -4.91 -43.18
CA ALA A 73 6.12 -5.71 -43.92
C ALA A 73 4.80 -5.75 -43.14
N SER A 74 3.71 -5.39 -43.81
CA SER A 74 2.35 -5.38 -43.28
C SER A 74 1.90 -6.79 -42.90
N THR A 75 1.63 -7.04 -41.62
CA THR A 75 1.15 -8.33 -41.07
C THR A 75 -0.37 -8.48 -41.16
N PHE A 76 -1.10 -7.49 -41.69
CA PHE A 76 -2.55 -7.60 -41.89
C PHE A 76 -2.87 -7.97 -43.35
N ALA A 77 -3.72 -8.99 -43.50
CA ALA A 77 -4.29 -9.37 -44.79
C ALA A 77 -5.19 -8.24 -45.32
N LEU A 78 -5.02 -7.88 -46.60
CA LEU A 78 -5.90 -6.96 -47.29
C LEU A 78 -7.22 -7.68 -47.59
N GLU A 79 -8.28 -7.31 -46.87
CA GLU A 79 -9.64 -7.69 -47.22
C GLU A 79 -10.08 -6.89 -48.44
N ASN A 80 -10.23 -7.57 -49.59
CA ASN A 80 -11.01 -7.07 -50.72
C ASN A 80 -11.68 -8.26 -51.43
N GLY A 81 -13.00 -8.17 -51.57
CA GLY A 81 -13.87 -9.31 -51.85
C GLY A 81 -14.15 -9.66 -53.32
N GLN A 82 -15.08 -10.62 -53.43
CA GLN A 82 -15.96 -10.96 -54.57
C GLN A 82 -15.24 -11.58 -55.80
N GLU A 83 -15.56 -12.75 -56.36
CA GLU A 83 -16.80 -13.54 -56.57
C GLU A 83 -16.42 -15.04 -56.85
N PRO A 84 -17.38 -15.99 -56.95
CA PRO A 84 -17.14 -17.43 -56.90
C PRO A 84 -16.76 -18.03 -58.26
N SER A 85 -15.96 -19.09 -58.24
CA SER A 85 -15.68 -19.91 -59.41
C SER A 85 -16.01 -21.37 -59.12
N GLN A 86 -16.78 -21.93 -60.04
CA GLN A 86 -17.41 -23.25 -60.04
C GLN A 86 -16.44 -24.36 -60.52
N GLU A 87 -16.66 -25.59 -60.01
CA GLU A 87 -16.28 -26.95 -60.50
C GLU A 87 -14.89 -27.56 -60.19
N PRO A 88 -14.75 -28.92 -60.15
CA PRO A 88 -15.52 -29.94 -59.42
C PRO A 88 -14.66 -31.02 -58.68
N ASP A 89 -15.36 -31.86 -57.90
CA ASP A 89 -15.13 -33.27 -57.54
C ASP A 89 -13.75 -33.75 -57.02
N ASP A 90 -13.72 -34.15 -55.73
CA ASP A 90 -13.30 -35.50 -55.31
C ASP A 90 -13.58 -35.78 -53.81
N LEU A 91 -14.64 -36.59 -53.57
CA LEU A 91 -14.93 -37.51 -52.43
C LEU A 91 -15.08 -37.00 -50.97
N PRO A 92 -15.76 -37.75 -50.05
CA PRO A 92 -16.60 -38.94 -50.24
C PRO A 92 -18.05 -38.76 -49.75
N ASP A 93 -18.88 -39.74 -50.13
CA ASP A 93 -20.28 -39.96 -49.75
C ASP A 93 -20.47 -39.89 -48.22
N ILE A 94 -21.15 -38.85 -47.73
CA ILE A 94 -21.63 -38.78 -46.35
C ILE A 94 -23.11 -39.10 -46.43
N ASP A 95 -23.49 -40.28 -45.93
CA ASP A 95 -24.90 -40.65 -45.80
C ASP A 95 -25.66 -39.50 -45.12
N GLU A 96 -26.63 -38.91 -45.81
CA GLU A 96 -27.58 -37.94 -45.25
C GLU A 96 -28.37 -38.64 -44.14
N ILE A 97 -27.88 -38.53 -42.91
CA ILE A 97 -28.68 -38.83 -41.72
C ILE A 97 -29.77 -37.76 -41.69
N PRO A 98 -31.07 -38.12 -41.80
CA PRO A 98 -32.12 -37.12 -41.69
C PRO A 98 -32.11 -36.59 -40.25
N LEU A 99 -31.66 -35.35 -40.07
CA LEU A 99 -31.78 -34.59 -38.83
C LEU A 99 -33.26 -34.24 -38.59
N THR A 100 -34.05 -35.24 -38.21
CA THR A 100 -35.36 -34.98 -37.61
C THR A 100 -35.11 -34.47 -36.19
N TYR A 101 -35.16 -33.15 -36.03
CA TYR A 101 -35.31 -32.55 -34.71
C TYR A 101 -36.66 -33.01 -34.16
N GLU A 102 -36.64 -33.87 -33.15
CA GLU A 102 -37.82 -34.08 -32.31
C GLU A 102 -38.16 -32.71 -31.71
N SER A 103 -39.32 -32.17 -32.08
CA SER A 103 -39.84 -30.93 -31.56
C SER A 103 -39.99 -31.08 -30.04
N SER A 104 -38.95 -30.68 -29.30
CA SER A 104 -38.99 -30.59 -27.85
C SER A 104 -40.01 -29.52 -27.49
N ASP A 105 -41.19 -29.96 -27.10
CA ASP A 105 -42.22 -29.18 -26.43
C ASP A 105 -41.69 -28.81 -25.03
N SER A 106 -40.68 -27.95 -25.00
CA SER A 106 -40.26 -27.26 -23.78
C SER A 106 -41.01 -25.94 -23.73
N PRO A 107 -41.67 -25.62 -22.60
CA PRO A 107 -42.36 -24.34 -22.49
C PRO A 107 -41.33 -23.22 -22.70
N PRO A 108 -41.72 -22.09 -23.31
CA PRO A 108 -40.81 -20.98 -23.50
C PRO A 108 -40.31 -20.58 -22.11
N PHE A 109 -39.00 -20.61 -21.93
CA PHE A 109 -38.38 -19.96 -20.78
C PHE A 109 -38.81 -18.49 -20.88
N GLU A 110 -39.62 -18.03 -19.92
CA GLU A 110 -39.79 -16.60 -19.71
C GLU A 110 -38.38 -16.08 -19.39
N GLU A 111 -37.77 -15.38 -20.35
CA GLU A 111 -36.69 -14.45 -20.08
C GLU A 111 -37.32 -13.33 -19.23
N GLU A 112 -37.49 -13.63 -17.94
CA GLU A 112 -37.51 -12.58 -16.92
C GLU A 112 -36.13 -11.95 -17.01
N ASP A 113 -36.04 -10.89 -17.83
CA ASP A 113 -35.02 -9.87 -17.69
C ASP A 113 -35.15 -9.31 -16.27
N GLU A 114 -34.59 -10.04 -15.30
CA GLU A 114 -34.28 -9.50 -13.99
C GLU A 114 -33.21 -8.44 -14.23
N GLU A 115 -33.65 -7.22 -14.58
CA GLU A 115 -32.88 -6.00 -14.40
C GLU A 115 -32.54 -5.93 -12.91
N LEU A 116 -31.42 -6.57 -12.54
CA LEU A 116 -30.84 -6.44 -11.22
C LEU A 116 -30.72 -4.94 -10.97
N PRO A 117 -31.29 -4.40 -9.89
CA PRO A 117 -31.10 -3.00 -9.57
C PRO A 117 -29.65 -2.83 -9.13
N ILE A 118 -28.75 -2.59 -10.08
CA ILE A 118 -27.42 -2.02 -9.85
C ILE A 118 -27.62 -0.52 -9.60
N GLN A 119 -28.47 -0.20 -8.64
CA GLN A 119 -28.65 1.14 -8.09
C GLN A 119 -28.34 1.10 -6.59
N GLY A 120 -27.38 0.26 -6.20
CA GLY A 120 -26.55 0.58 -5.06
C GLY A 120 -25.49 1.53 -5.57
N GLU A 121 -25.55 2.80 -5.18
CA GLU A 121 -24.33 3.60 -5.13
C GLU A 121 -23.33 2.74 -4.38
N SER A 122 -22.35 2.18 -5.08
CA SER A 122 -21.24 1.56 -4.40
C SER A 122 -20.56 2.71 -3.68
N GLU A 123 -20.87 2.88 -2.40
CA GLU A 123 -20.08 3.67 -1.48
C GLU A 123 -18.73 2.96 -1.40
N TYR A 124 -17.91 3.19 -2.41
CA TYR A 124 -16.51 2.86 -2.38
C TYR A 124 -15.99 3.48 -1.10
N ALA A 125 -15.36 2.67 -0.25
CA ALA A 125 -14.71 3.17 0.94
C ALA A 125 -13.68 4.23 0.50
N MET A 126 -14.04 5.49 0.65
CA MET A 126 -13.16 6.63 0.43
C MET A 126 -12.24 6.64 1.66
N GLY A 127 -11.20 5.83 1.61
CA GLY A 127 -10.22 5.74 2.68
C GLY A 127 -9.57 7.10 2.94
N ILE A 128 -8.79 7.19 4.00
CA ILE A 128 -8.04 8.42 4.30
C ILE A 128 -6.80 8.52 3.41
N ASP A 129 -6.50 9.72 2.90
CA ASP A 129 -5.29 9.96 2.12
C ASP A 129 -4.02 9.76 2.97
N PHE A 130 -3.01 9.12 2.39
CA PHE A 130 -1.76 8.85 3.11
C PHE A 130 -1.02 10.14 3.50
N GLU A 131 -1.11 11.17 2.68
CA GLU A 131 -0.53 12.49 2.92
C GLU A 131 -1.14 13.15 4.18
N ARG A 132 -2.46 13.03 4.36
CA ARG A 132 -3.17 13.54 5.55
C ARG A 132 -2.69 12.82 6.81
N VAL A 133 -2.50 11.50 6.73
CA VAL A 133 -1.97 10.68 7.83
C VAL A 133 -0.53 11.08 8.17
N LEU A 134 0.33 11.27 7.16
CA LEU A 134 1.70 11.68 7.37
C LEU A 134 1.81 13.10 7.95
N GLU A 135 0.95 14.01 7.50
CA GLU A 135 0.87 15.36 8.05
C GLU A 135 0.54 15.30 9.54
N ALA A 136 -0.50 14.55 9.91
CA ALA A 136 -0.90 14.32 11.30
C ALA A 136 0.24 13.73 12.15
N LEU A 137 0.95 12.73 11.63
CA LEU A 137 2.10 12.12 12.28
C LEU A 137 3.25 13.11 12.46
N SER A 138 3.48 13.96 11.46
CA SER A 138 4.47 15.03 11.52
C SER A 138 4.11 16.02 12.61
N VAL A 139 2.82 16.39 12.72
CA VAL A 139 2.28 17.28 13.75
C VAL A 139 2.49 16.62 15.11
N ILE A 140 2.00 15.41 15.38
CA ILE A 140 2.20 14.74 16.68
C ILE A 140 3.68 14.67 17.10
N HIS A 141 4.60 14.54 16.14
CA HIS A 141 6.03 14.44 16.43
C HIS A 141 6.72 15.79 16.68
N ARG A 142 6.23 16.90 16.12
CA ARG A 142 6.62 18.24 16.62
C ARG A 142 5.83 18.51 17.90
N HIS A 143 6.33 19.40 18.75
CA HIS A 143 5.60 19.85 19.93
C HIS A 143 5.05 21.28 19.76
N ALA A 144 5.05 21.80 18.53
CA ALA A 144 4.62 23.15 18.19
C ALA A 144 3.83 23.11 16.88
N HIS A 145 2.58 23.55 16.93
CA HIS A 145 1.63 23.51 15.81
C HIS A 145 0.89 24.83 15.69
N THR A 146 0.56 25.19 14.47
CA THR A 146 -0.47 26.21 14.25
C THR A 146 -1.85 25.63 14.58
N GLU A 147 -2.81 26.49 14.89
CA GLU A 147 -4.17 26.08 15.22
C GLU A 147 -4.85 25.32 14.06
N ALA A 148 -4.62 25.78 12.83
CA ALA A 148 -5.11 25.10 11.63
C ALA A 148 -4.50 23.70 11.42
N GLU A 149 -3.20 23.52 11.69
CA GLU A 149 -2.56 22.20 11.63
C GLU A 149 -3.09 21.26 12.71
N ARG A 150 -3.28 21.78 13.93
CA ARG A 150 -3.88 21.03 15.03
C ARG A 150 -5.30 20.59 14.67
N GLN A 151 -6.09 21.47 14.07
CA GLN A 151 -7.47 21.20 13.69
C GLN A 151 -7.55 20.10 12.60
N ARG A 152 -6.78 20.22 11.51
CA ARG A 152 -6.70 19.20 10.46
C ARG A 152 -6.21 17.86 11.00
N THR A 153 -5.23 17.90 11.90
CA THR A 153 -4.72 16.71 12.57
C THR A 153 -5.81 16.07 13.43
N GLY A 154 -6.58 16.87 14.18
CA GLY A 154 -7.75 16.41 14.93
C GLY A 154 -8.76 15.67 14.06
N ASP A 155 -9.10 16.21 12.89
CA ASP A 155 -9.99 15.55 11.92
C ASP A 155 -9.46 14.18 11.52
N THR A 156 -8.21 14.14 11.06
CA THR A 156 -7.59 12.90 10.58
C THR A 156 -7.45 11.86 11.69
N LEU A 157 -7.20 12.28 12.93
CA LEU A 157 -7.10 11.37 14.07
C LEU A 157 -8.47 10.83 14.47
N SER A 158 -9.52 11.64 14.38
CA SER A 158 -10.89 11.18 14.61
C SER A 158 -11.33 10.17 13.54
N GLU A 159 -10.97 10.40 12.27
CA GLU A 159 -11.22 9.45 11.16
C GLU A 159 -10.44 8.13 11.33
N LEU A 160 -9.24 8.18 11.94
CA LEU A 160 -8.41 7.01 12.22
C LEU A 160 -8.79 6.26 13.50
N GLU A 161 -9.77 6.74 14.27
CA GLU A 161 -10.18 6.08 15.50
C GLU A 161 -10.72 4.67 15.23
N GLY A 162 -10.39 3.70 16.10
CA GLY A 162 -10.72 2.29 15.89
C GLY A 162 -9.84 1.55 14.88
N THR A 163 -8.84 2.20 14.29
CA THR A 163 -7.85 1.52 13.43
C THR A 163 -6.63 1.03 14.21
N ARG A 164 -5.99 -0.04 13.72
CA ARG A 164 -4.72 -0.55 14.27
C ARG A 164 -3.58 0.48 14.25
N LEU A 165 -3.62 1.43 13.31
CA LEU A 165 -2.66 2.53 13.25
C LEU A 165 -2.79 3.42 14.48
N MET A 166 -4.02 3.82 14.84
CA MET A 166 -4.29 4.62 16.03
C MET A 166 -3.88 3.89 17.32
N GLU A 167 -4.18 2.60 17.43
CA GLU A 167 -3.73 1.77 18.56
C GLU A 167 -2.21 1.79 18.72
N THR A 168 -1.49 1.68 17.59
CA THR A 168 -0.03 1.72 17.57
C THR A 168 0.49 3.11 17.96
N LEU A 169 -0.17 4.19 17.52
CA LEU A 169 0.21 5.55 17.89
C LEU A 169 0.00 5.83 19.39
N ARG A 170 -1.11 5.36 19.97
CA ARG A 170 -1.43 5.48 21.40
C ARG A 170 -0.57 4.57 22.29
N SER A 171 0.18 3.62 21.74
CA SER A 171 1.07 2.74 22.53
C SER A 171 2.23 3.49 23.22
N ASP A 172 2.63 4.65 22.71
CA ASP A 172 3.63 5.52 23.34
C ASP A 172 2.91 6.56 24.21
N GLU A 173 3.24 6.60 25.50
CA GLU A 173 2.58 7.46 26.49
C GLU A 173 2.65 8.96 26.13
N LYS A 174 3.78 9.43 25.58
CA LYS A 174 3.94 10.84 25.21
C LYS A 174 3.11 11.18 23.98
N ARG A 175 3.09 10.28 22.99
CA ARG A 175 2.26 10.44 21.79
C ARG A 175 0.79 10.38 22.13
N SER A 176 0.39 9.46 23.00
CA SER A 176 -1.00 9.34 23.47
C SER A 176 -1.47 10.64 24.11
N ALA A 177 -0.68 11.21 25.04
CA ALA A 177 -1.04 12.47 25.68
C ALA A 177 -1.19 13.63 24.67
N THR A 178 -0.33 13.66 23.66
CA THR A 178 -0.40 14.68 22.59
C THR A 178 -1.63 14.48 21.70
N ILE A 179 -1.95 13.24 21.35
CA ILE A 179 -3.14 12.87 20.60
C ILE A 179 -4.41 13.26 21.37
N ASP A 180 -4.45 12.95 22.67
CA ASP A 180 -5.60 13.28 23.53
C ASP A 180 -5.80 14.80 23.67
N GLU A 181 -4.70 15.58 23.73
CA GLU A 181 -4.77 17.05 23.72
C GLU A 181 -5.38 17.57 22.40
N ILE A 182 -4.90 17.08 21.26
CA ILE A 182 -5.37 17.49 19.93
C ILE A 182 -6.85 17.14 19.74
N ILE A 183 -7.23 15.90 20.08
CA ILE A 183 -8.60 15.41 19.95
C ILE A 183 -9.52 16.21 20.88
N ARG A 184 -9.12 16.42 22.14
CA ARG A 184 -9.89 17.22 23.10
C ARG A 184 -10.11 18.64 22.62
N ALA A 185 -9.06 19.30 22.14
CA ALA A 185 -9.16 20.66 21.61
C ALA A 185 -10.15 20.74 20.44
N ARG A 186 -10.13 19.73 19.55
CA ARG A 186 -11.08 19.67 18.44
C ARG A 186 -12.52 19.45 18.92
N PHE A 187 -12.74 18.57 19.89
CA PHE A 187 -14.06 18.39 20.49
C PHE A 187 -14.55 19.67 21.16
N GLU A 188 -13.70 20.35 21.92
CA GLU A 188 -14.06 21.59 22.60
C GLU A 188 -14.42 22.69 21.60
N GLU A 189 -13.73 22.77 20.46
CA GLU A 189 -14.07 23.68 19.36
C GLU A 189 -15.46 23.36 18.77
N LEU A 190 -15.74 22.09 18.46
CA LEU A 190 -17.00 21.67 17.86
C LEU A 190 -18.22 21.91 18.77
N TYR A 191 -18.04 21.81 20.09
CA TYR A 191 -19.13 21.84 21.06
C TYR A 191 -19.20 23.13 21.91
N SER A 192 -18.19 24.00 21.88
CA SER A 192 -18.24 25.29 22.61
C SER A 192 -19.10 26.36 21.94
N GLY A 193 -19.56 26.16 20.71
CA GLY A 193 -20.55 27.04 20.07
C GLY A 193 -20.11 28.50 19.85
N GLU A 194 -18.83 28.85 20.05
CA GLU A 194 -18.40 30.26 20.08
C GLU A 194 -17.93 30.81 18.71
N LYS A 195 -17.85 30.00 17.64
CA LYS A 195 -17.49 30.53 16.31
C LYS A 195 -18.23 29.83 15.16
N ALA A 196 -19.40 30.38 14.84
CA ALA A 196 -19.97 30.38 13.49
C ALA A 196 -20.19 31.85 13.07
#